data_AF-A0AAN4RKS9-F1
#
_entry.id   AF-A0AAN4RKS9-F1
#
_cell.length_a   1.000
_cell.length_b   1.000
_cell.length_c   1.000
_cell.angle_alpha   90.00
_cell.angle_beta   90.00
_cell.angle_gamma   90.00
#
_symmetry.space_group_name_H-M   'P 1'
#
loop_
_entity.id
_entity.type
_entity.pdbx_description
1 polymer ?
#
loop_
_entity_poly.entity_id
_entity_poly.type
_entity_poly.pdbx_seq_one_letter_code
_entity_poly.pdbx_strand_id
1 'polypeptide(L)'
;MTIKERMKKILPLIIGIFILIVAIVFYFTQTNKEQTAWEESDEPFQQMTTTNEEQTEETGKIMVDIKGEVNKPGVYELTGDARVKEVILEAGGFTKSAEEKQLNLAEKLSDQQMIYVPNKTEAEEMEVAGEVQEESQTEEMIDINAADLTELQELSGIGPAKAQDIIDYREENGPFETVDELNEVSGFGEKTVEKLRESIKI
;
A
#
# COMPACT_ATOMS: atom_id res chain seq x y z
N MET A 1 39.12 64.51 21.04
CA MET A 1 38.19 64.47 19.90
C MET A 1 36.86 63.92 20.41
N THR A 2 35.81 64.72 20.43
CA THR A 2 34.55 64.35 21.08
C THR A 2 33.77 63.34 20.23
N ILE A 3 32.94 62.50 20.86
CA ILE A 3 32.13 61.45 20.17
C ILE A 3 31.31 62.04 19.00
N LYS A 4 30.86 63.30 19.13
CA LYS A 4 30.16 64.06 18.08
C LYS A 4 31.01 64.30 16.83
N GLU A 5 32.32 64.49 16.95
CA GLU A 5 33.24 64.66 15.81
C GLU A 5 33.51 63.34 15.08
N ARG A 6 33.49 62.21 15.79
CA ARG A 6 33.62 60.87 15.19
C ARG A 6 32.36 60.48 14.42
N MET A 7 31.17 60.76 14.97
CA MET A 7 29.90 60.49 14.28
C MET A 7 29.75 61.27 12.97
N LYS A 8 30.16 62.55 12.93
CA LYS A 8 30.12 63.34 11.69
C LYS A 8 30.98 62.77 10.56
N LYS A 9 32.06 62.05 10.89
CA LYS A 9 32.93 61.40 9.90
C LYS A 9 32.43 60.03 9.45
N ILE A 10 31.68 59.31 10.31
CA ILE A 10 31.20 57.94 10.02
C ILE A 10 29.83 57.97 9.31
N LEU A 11 29.02 59.01 9.53
CA LEU A 11 27.70 59.16 8.90
C LEU A 11 27.70 59.07 7.35
N PRO A 12 28.60 59.77 6.60
CA PRO A 12 28.65 59.62 5.14
C PRO A 12 29.10 58.22 4.71
N LEU A 13 29.90 57.52 5.52
CA LEU A 13 30.38 56.16 5.23
C LEU A 13 29.26 55.12 5.36
N ILE A 14 28.37 55.26 6.35
CA ILE A 14 27.20 54.40 6.51
C ILE A 14 26.19 54.62 5.38
N ILE A 15 25.95 55.88 4.98
CA ILE A 15 25.07 56.21 3.86
C ILE A 15 25.61 55.63 2.55
N GLY A 16 26.93 55.71 2.33
CA GLY A 16 27.59 55.10 1.17
C GLY A 16 27.44 53.57 1.14
N ILE A 17 27.61 52.89 2.28
CA ILE A 17 27.41 51.43 2.38
C ILE A 17 25.95 51.05 2.13
N PHE A 18 24.99 51.83 2.63
CA PHE A 18 23.57 51.57 2.39
C PHE A 18 23.20 51.70 0.91
N ILE A 19 23.70 52.74 0.23
CA ILE A 19 23.51 52.92 -1.22
C ILE A 19 24.15 51.78 -2.01
N LEU A 20 25.33 51.31 -1.60
CA LEU A 20 26.02 50.17 -2.22
C LEU A 20 25.20 48.88 -2.07
N ILE A 21 24.66 48.60 -0.88
CA ILE A 21 23.83 47.42 -0.62
C ILE A 21 22.55 47.47 -1.47
N VAL A 22 21.89 48.62 -1.54
CA VAL A 22 20.69 48.81 -2.38
C VAL A 22 21.02 48.62 -3.86
N ALA A 23 22.17 49.13 -4.33
CA ALA A 23 22.62 48.92 -5.71
C ALA A 23 22.94 47.45 -6.00
N ILE A 24 23.54 46.71 -5.07
CA ILE A 24 23.80 45.27 -5.20
C ILE A 24 22.49 44.48 -5.24
N VAL A 25 21.54 44.79 -4.36
CA VAL A 25 20.21 44.14 -4.37
C VAL A 25 19.48 44.47 -5.67
N PHE A 26 19.51 45.72 -6.12
CA PHE A 26 18.91 46.13 -7.39
C PHE A 26 19.55 45.41 -8.58
N TYR A 27 20.88 45.30 -8.60
CA TYR A 27 21.62 44.54 -9.60
C TYR A 27 21.21 43.06 -9.60
N PHE A 28 21.12 42.42 -8.42
CA PHE A 28 20.65 41.05 -8.28
C PHE A 28 19.20 40.85 -8.73
N THR A 29 18.31 41.80 -8.45
CA THR A 29 16.92 41.77 -8.94
C THR A 29 16.82 41.99 -10.45
N GLN A 30 17.80 42.65 -11.07
CA GLN A 30 17.80 42.92 -12.51
C GLN A 30 18.41 41.76 -13.32
N THR A 31 19.40 41.04 -12.77
CA THR A 31 20.11 39.97 -13.48
C THR A 31 19.36 38.63 -13.55
N ASN A 32 18.17 38.51 -12.96
CA ASN A 32 17.37 37.27 -12.97
C ASN A 32 16.25 37.27 -14.04
N LYS A 33 16.48 37.96 -15.17
CA LYS A 33 15.48 38.11 -16.24
C LYS A 33 16.05 37.87 -17.64
N GLU A 34 16.43 36.64 -17.93
CA GLU A 34 16.52 36.04 -19.27
C GLU A 34 16.12 34.55 -19.10
N GLN A 35 15.31 33.87 -19.92
CA GLN A 35 15.08 34.01 -21.35
C GLN A 35 13.86 33.13 -21.72
N THR A 36 12.92 33.64 -22.52
CA THR A 36 12.19 32.89 -23.54
C THR A 36 11.46 33.91 -24.42
N ALA A 37 12.17 34.35 -25.45
CA ALA A 37 11.57 35.03 -26.58
C ALA A 37 11.07 33.95 -27.55
N TRP A 38 9.75 33.88 -27.74
CA TRP A 38 9.11 33.28 -28.89
C TRP A 38 8.19 34.35 -29.49
N GLU A 39 8.32 34.56 -30.80
CA GLU A 39 7.66 35.59 -31.60
C GLU A 39 6.14 35.48 -31.51
N GLU A 40 5.51 36.61 -31.23
CA GLU A 40 4.07 36.83 -31.17
C GLU A 40 3.53 36.84 -32.62
N SER A 41 2.95 35.73 -33.07
CA SER A 41 2.00 35.74 -34.19
C SER A 41 0.59 35.68 -33.61
N ASP A 42 -0.15 36.76 -33.83
CA ASP A 42 -1.53 37.00 -33.45
C ASP A 42 -2.48 35.88 -33.92
N GLU A 43 -2.84 34.99 -33.02
CA GLU A 43 -4.06 34.16 -33.09
C GLU A 43 -4.73 34.27 -31.71
N PRO A 44 -6.05 34.55 -31.62
CA PRO A 44 -6.72 34.74 -30.34
C PRO A 44 -6.88 33.40 -29.64
N PHE A 45 -5.86 32.96 -28.92
CA PHE A 45 -5.97 31.85 -28.00
C PHE A 45 -6.78 32.32 -26.79
N GLN A 46 -7.99 31.78 -26.65
CA GLN A 46 -8.86 31.95 -25.50
C GLN A 46 -8.04 31.75 -24.23
N GLN A 47 -7.85 32.84 -23.48
CA GLN A 47 -7.15 32.85 -22.21
C GLN A 47 -7.99 32.03 -21.21
N MET A 48 -7.70 30.73 -21.12
CA MET A 48 -7.95 30.01 -19.88
C MET A 48 -7.02 30.64 -18.84
N THR A 49 -7.59 31.51 -18.04
CA THR A 49 -7.04 31.88 -16.74
C THR A 49 -6.95 30.59 -15.92
N THR A 50 -5.84 29.87 -16.01
CA THR A 50 -5.45 28.97 -14.92
C THR A 50 -4.95 29.88 -13.80
N THR A 51 -5.92 30.45 -13.10
CA THR A 51 -5.83 30.64 -11.66
C THR A 51 -5.32 29.31 -11.13
N ASN A 52 -4.12 29.30 -10.55
CA ASN A 52 -3.68 28.19 -9.70
C ASN A 52 -4.56 28.27 -8.44
N GLU A 53 -5.81 27.84 -8.60
CA GLU A 53 -6.63 27.39 -7.50
C GLU A 53 -5.86 26.20 -6.95
N GLU A 54 -5.37 26.33 -5.72
CA GLU A 54 -5.23 25.16 -4.87
C GLU A 54 -6.60 24.48 -4.91
N GLN A 55 -6.76 23.47 -5.77
CA GLN A 55 -7.87 22.55 -5.71
C GLN A 55 -7.72 21.84 -4.37
N THR A 56 -8.30 22.46 -3.35
CA THR A 56 -8.70 21.77 -2.15
C THR A 56 -9.74 20.78 -2.66
N GLU A 57 -9.30 19.57 -3.01
CA GLU A 57 -10.26 18.48 -3.16
C GLU A 57 -11.02 18.44 -1.84
N GLU A 58 -12.31 18.78 -1.89
CA GLU A 58 -13.20 18.66 -0.74
C GLU A 58 -13.32 17.17 -0.45
N THR A 59 -12.35 16.63 0.28
CA THR A 59 -12.38 15.27 0.78
C THR A 59 -13.48 15.25 1.84
N GLY A 60 -14.59 14.60 1.49
CA GLY A 60 -15.75 14.48 2.37
C GLY A 60 -15.35 13.92 3.75
N LYS A 61 -16.20 14.11 4.75
CA LYS A 61 -15.97 13.53 6.08
C LYS A 61 -16.22 12.02 6.05
N ILE A 62 -15.40 11.29 6.79
CA ILE A 62 -15.51 9.84 6.98
C ILE A 62 -15.60 9.52 8.46
N MET A 63 -16.28 8.43 8.80
CA MET A 63 -16.42 7.92 10.16
C MET A 63 -15.65 6.61 10.30
N VAL A 64 -14.73 6.55 11.26
CA VAL A 64 -13.85 5.39 11.49
C VAL A 64 -13.96 4.94 12.94
N ASP A 65 -14.20 3.64 13.16
CA ASP A 65 -14.27 3.01 14.49
C ASP A 65 -12.88 2.49 14.88
N ILE A 66 -12.32 2.96 16.00
CA ILE A 66 -11.02 2.49 16.52
C ILE A 66 -11.19 1.73 17.84
N LYS A 67 -10.59 0.54 17.90
CA LYS A 67 -10.70 -0.40 19.01
C LYS A 67 -9.34 -0.93 19.44
N GLY A 68 -9.31 -1.58 20.60
CA GLY A 68 -8.11 -2.20 21.16
C GLY A 68 -7.23 -1.21 21.92
N GLU A 69 -5.92 -1.37 21.80
CA GLU A 69 -4.88 -0.70 22.59
C GLU A 69 -4.58 0.74 22.15
N VAL A 70 -5.60 1.59 22.18
CA VAL A 70 -5.48 3.05 22.08
C VAL A 70 -6.02 3.73 23.34
N ASN A 71 -5.56 4.94 23.64
CA ASN A 71 -5.94 5.62 24.88
C ASN A 71 -7.44 5.98 24.95
N LYS A 72 -8.08 6.20 23.80
CA LYS A 72 -9.51 6.53 23.69
C LYS A 72 -10.16 5.77 22.53
N PRO A 73 -10.57 4.50 22.72
CA PRO A 73 -11.33 3.79 21.70
C PRO A 73 -12.68 4.48 21.42
N GLY A 74 -13.18 4.39 20.19
CA GLY A 74 -14.44 5.00 19.79
C GLY A 74 -14.54 5.31 18.30
N VAL A 75 -15.56 6.06 17.90
CA VAL A 75 -15.76 6.47 16.50
C VAL A 75 -15.29 7.91 16.30
N TYR A 76 -14.51 8.14 15.24
CA TYR A 76 -13.87 9.41 14.92
C TYR A 76 -14.33 9.91 13.55
N GLU A 77 -14.56 11.22 13.45
CA GLU A 77 -14.83 11.90 12.18
C GLU A 77 -13.52 12.49 11.64
N LEU A 78 -13.13 12.10 10.43
CA LEU A 78 -11.86 12.48 9.79
C LEU A 78 -12.11 13.02 8.37
N THR A 79 -11.09 13.59 7.73
CA THR A 79 -11.13 13.91 6.30
C THR A 79 -10.98 12.65 5.46
N GLY A 80 -11.57 12.62 4.26
CA GLY A 80 -11.57 11.43 3.39
C GLY A 80 -10.20 11.01 2.84
N ASP A 81 -9.15 11.79 3.08
CA ASP A 81 -7.76 11.49 2.76
C ASP A 81 -6.91 11.11 3.98
N ALA A 82 -7.50 11.05 5.18
CA ALA A 82 -6.83 10.66 6.40
C ALA A 82 -6.26 9.23 6.30
N ARG A 83 -5.17 8.97 7.03
CA ARG A 83 -4.57 7.63 7.15
C ARG A 83 -4.75 7.09 8.57
N VAL A 84 -4.40 5.83 8.75
CA VAL A 84 -4.49 5.12 10.04
C VAL A 84 -3.75 5.85 11.16
N LYS A 85 -2.60 6.47 10.85
CA LYS A 85 -1.85 7.28 11.83
C LYS A 85 -2.69 8.41 12.44
N GLU A 86 -3.47 9.11 11.63
CA GLU A 86 -4.24 10.28 12.06
C GLU A 86 -5.32 9.87 13.06
N VAL A 87 -6.09 8.81 12.80
CA VAL A 87 -7.11 8.33 13.74
C VAL A 87 -6.52 7.83 15.06
N ILE A 88 -5.33 7.24 15.03
CA ILE A 88 -4.62 6.82 16.25
C ILE A 88 -4.20 8.03 17.09
N LEU A 89 -3.73 9.10 16.45
CA LEU A 89 -3.39 10.35 17.15
C LEU A 89 -4.63 11.01 17.76
N GLU A 90 -5.75 11.07 17.03
CA GLU A 90 -7.03 11.56 17.54
C GLU A 90 -7.55 10.71 18.72
N ALA A 91 -7.30 9.40 18.68
CA ALA A 91 -7.56 8.47 19.79
C ALA A 91 -6.63 8.64 21.00
N GLY A 92 -5.76 9.67 21.00
CA GLY A 92 -4.81 9.95 22.07
C GLY A 92 -3.56 9.09 22.00
N GLY A 93 -3.28 8.45 20.87
CA GLY A 93 -2.15 7.56 20.66
C GLY A 93 -2.34 6.16 21.23
N PHE A 94 -1.32 5.34 21.03
CA PHE A 94 -1.24 3.98 21.55
C PHE A 94 -1.14 3.93 23.08
N THR A 95 -1.62 2.83 23.67
CA THR A 95 -1.27 2.47 25.05
C THR A 95 0.15 1.87 25.10
N LYS A 96 0.66 1.56 26.30
CA LYS A 96 1.97 0.89 26.45
C LYS A 96 1.96 -0.58 26.02
N SER A 97 0.78 -1.18 26.00
CA SER A 97 0.57 -2.59 25.68
C SER A 97 0.31 -2.81 24.20
N ALA A 98 0.06 -1.75 23.42
CA ALA A 98 -0.16 -1.81 21.99
C ALA A 98 1.02 -2.46 21.24
N GLU A 99 0.69 -3.26 20.23
CA GLU A 99 1.63 -3.70 19.21
C GLU A 99 1.45 -2.87 17.94
N GLU A 100 2.41 -1.98 17.68
CA GLU A 100 2.33 -1.03 16.58
C GLU A 100 2.75 -1.66 15.24
N LYS A 101 3.59 -2.70 15.26
CA LYS A 101 4.18 -3.27 14.05
C LYS A 101 3.17 -3.98 13.16
N GLN A 102 2.06 -4.42 13.72
CA GLN A 102 0.99 -5.11 12.99
C GLN A 102 0.07 -4.15 12.22
N LEU A 103 0.24 -2.83 12.36
CA LEU A 103 -0.58 -1.84 11.66
C LEU A 103 0.18 -1.11 10.56
N ASN A 104 -0.44 -1.00 9.40
CA ASN A 104 0.02 -0.11 8.35
C ASN A 104 -0.44 1.33 8.64
N LEU A 105 0.36 2.08 9.40
CA LEU A 105 0.04 3.47 9.77
C LEU A 105 -0.12 4.41 8.57
N ALA A 106 0.42 4.02 7.41
CA ALA A 106 0.30 4.78 6.17
C ALA A 106 -0.96 4.40 5.38
N GLU A 107 -1.75 3.41 5.78
CA GLU A 107 -2.95 3.03 5.04
C GLU A 107 -3.98 4.17 5.04
N LYS A 108 -4.55 4.48 3.86
CA LYS A 108 -5.63 5.47 3.74
C LYS A 108 -6.90 4.89 4.34
N LEU A 109 -7.62 5.72 5.09
CA LEU A 109 -8.87 5.34 5.69
C LEU A 109 -10.03 5.49 4.69
N SER A 110 -11.00 4.60 4.81
CA SER A 110 -12.28 4.66 4.13
C SER A 110 -13.41 4.90 5.14
N ASP A 111 -14.53 5.43 4.66
CA ASP A 111 -15.73 5.57 5.50
C ASP A 111 -16.20 4.22 6.02
N GLN A 112 -16.70 4.21 7.26
CA GLN A 112 -17.15 3.04 8.00
C GLN A 112 -16.07 1.98 8.28
N GLN A 113 -14.79 2.28 8.04
CA GLN A 113 -13.69 1.38 8.35
C GLN A 113 -13.55 1.20 9.87
N MET A 114 -13.22 -0.02 10.29
CA MET A 114 -12.87 -0.34 11.68
C MET A 114 -11.38 -0.69 11.76
N ILE A 115 -10.68 -0.02 12.67
CA ILE A 115 -9.27 -0.24 12.97
C ILE A 115 -9.17 -0.89 14.35
N TYR A 116 -8.57 -2.06 14.41
CA TYR A 116 -8.24 -2.73 15.66
C TYR A 116 -6.74 -2.60 15.94
N VAL A 117 -6.39 -2.16 17.15
CA VAL A 117 -5.01 -2.12 17.63
C VAL A 117 -4.81 -3.26 18.63
N PRO A 118 -4.08 -4.33 18.26
CA PRO A 118 -3.84 -5.43 19.17
C PRO A 118 -2.88 -5.03 20.29
N ASN A 119 -2.94 -5.76 21.42
CA ASN A 119 -1.87 -5.74 22.40
C ASN A 119 -0.73 -6.70 22.00
N LYS A 120 0.43 -6.58 22.65
CA LYS A 120 1.60 -7.42 22.38
C LYS A 120 1.35 -8.92 22.55
N THR A 121 0.56 -9.31 23.54
CA THR A 121 0.25 -10.73 23.76
C THR A 121 -0.71 -11.27 22.70
N GLU A 122 -1.75 -10.51 22.35
CA GLU A 122 -2.65 -10.85 21.25
C GLU A 122 -1.90 -10.92 19.91
N ALA A 123 -0.96 -9.99 19.69
CA ALA A 123 -0.12 -9.99 18.51
C ALA A 123 0.78 -11.23 18.41
N GLU A 124 1.40 -11.64 19.53
CA GLU A 124 2.18 -12.89 19.62
C GLU A 124 1.29 -14.12 19.38
N GLU A 125 0.06 -14.16 19.93
CA GLU A 125 -0.89 -15.23 19.67
C GLU A 125 -1.35 -15.29 18.20
N MET A 126 -1.51 -14.13 17.55
CA MET A 126 -1.82 -14.04 16.12
C MET A 126 -0.65 -14.44 15.23
N GLU A 127 0.60 -14.17 15.63
CA GLU A 127 1.80 -14.66 14.92
C GLU A 127 1.93 -16.17 15.05
N VAL A 128 1.68 -16.72 16.25
CA VAL A 128 1.67 -18.18 16.45
C VAL A 128 0.53 -18.82 15.66
N ALA A 129 -0.66 -18.21 15.60
CA ALA A 129 -1.78 -18.67 14.78
C ALA A 129 -1.52 -18.53 13.26
N GLY A 130 -0.78 -17.50 12.86
CA GLY A 130 -0.33 -17.26 11.49
C GLY A 130 0.75 -18.24 11.03
N GLU A 131 1.63 -18.67 11.94
CA GLU A 131 2.59 -19.76 11.70
C GLU A 131 1.88 -21.10 11.50
N VAL A 132 0.71 -21.35 12.13
CA VAL A 132 -0.11 -22.54 11.81
C VAL A 132 -0.77 -22.44 10.41
N GLN A 133 -0.85 -21.24 9.83
CA GLN A 133 -1.39 -21.00 8.49
C GLN A 133 -0.34 -20.89 7.38
N GLU A 134 0.94 -20.63 7.68
CA GLU A 134 2.05 -20.75 6.71
C GLU A 134 2.86 -22.06 6.84
N GLU A 135 2.65 -22.87 7.88
CA GLU A 135 3.11 -24.28 7.94
C GLU A 135 1.98 -25.31 7.89
N SER A 136 0.80 -24.92 7.39
CA SER A 136 -0.11 -25.86 6.72
C SER A 136 0.20 -25.96 5.22
N GLN A 137 1.49 -25.99 4.86
CA GLN A 137 1.93 -27.00 3.88
C GLN A 137 1.95 -28.36 4.58
N THR A 138 0.79 -28.81 5.06
CA THR A 138 0.48 -30.22 4.79
C THR A 138 0.46 -30.24 3.28
N GLU A 139 1.29 -31.05 2.62
CA GLU A 139 1.10 -31.35 1.20
C GLU A 139 -0.39 -31.65 1.04
N GLU A 140 -1.17 -30.68 0.56
CA GLU A 140 -2.62 -30.77 0.59
C GLU A 140 -2.92 -31.74 -0.53
N MET A 141 -2.95 -33.02 -0.16
CA MET A 141 -3.16 -34.09 -1.10
C MET A 141 -4.45 -33.76 -1.83
N ILE A 142 -4.34 -33.60 -3.14
CA ILE A 142 -5.43 -33.20 -4.00
C ILE A 142 -6.43 -34.34 -4.01
N ASP A 143 -7.67 -34.04 -3.63
CA ASP A 143 -8.76 -35.02 -3.67
C ASP A 143 -9.16 -35.23 -5.14
N ILE A 144 -8.84 -36.39 -5.71
CA ILE A 144 -9.12 -36.63 -7.14
C ILE A 144 -10.61 -36.75 -7.46
N ASN A 145 -11.45 -36.98 -6.44
CA ASN A 145 -12.90 -37.07 -6.59
C ASN A 145 -13.57 -35.69 -6.50
N ALA A 146 -12.97 -34.73 -5.79
CA ALA A 146 -13.50 -33.38 -5.63
C ALA A 146 -12.81 -32.32 -6.48
N ALA A 147 -11.54 -32.52 -6.84
CA ALA A 147 -10.71 -31.51 -7.48
C ALA A 147 -11.26 -31.08 -8.84
N ASP A 148 -11.12 -29.80 -9.13
CA ASP A 148 -11.43 -29.21 -10.42
C ASP A 148 -10.26 -29.36 -11.41
N LEU A 149 -10.50 -28.95 -12.66
CA LEU A 149 -9.53 -29.08 -13.73
C LEU A 149 -8.24 -28.30 -13.46
N THR A 150 -8.32 -27.16 -12.78
CA THR A 150 -7.15 -26.36 -12.41
C THR A 150 -6.36 -26.99 -11.27
N GLU A 151 -7.04 -27.46 -10.23
CA GLU A 151 -6.44 -28.15 -9.09
C GLU A 151 -5.72 -29.42 -9.54
N LEU A 152 -6.33 -30.24 -10.41
CA LEU A 152 -5.70 -31.44 -10.95
C LEU A 152 -4.42 -31.15 -11.76
N GLN A 153 -4.31 -29.98 -12.38
CA GLN A 153 -3.12 -29.58 -13.15
C GLN A 153 -1.94 -29.16 -12.26
N GLU A 154 -2.16 -28.90 -10.97
CA GLU A 154 -1.08 -28.64 -10.02
C GLU A 154 -0.26 -29.90 -9.72
N LEU A 155 -0.82 -31.08 -10.01
CA LEU A 155 -0.14 -32.36 -9.87
C LEU A 155 1.01 -32.49 -10.88
N SER A 156 2.17 -32.92 -10.36
CA SER A 156 3.38 -33.10 -11.16
C SER A 156 3.16 -34.10 -12.32
N GLY A 157 3.27 -33.60 -13.55
CA GLY A 157 3.11 -34.42 -14.76
C GLY A 157 1.66 -34.59 -15.24
N ILE A 158 0.73 -33.84 -14.66
CA ILE A 158 -0.66 -33.70 -15.13
C ILE A 158 -0.81 -32.37 -15.86
N GLY A 159 -1.20 -32.45 -17.13
CA GLY A 159 -1.56 -31.29 -17.93
C GLY A 159 -3.05 -31.32 -18.27
N PRO A 160 -3.55 -30.31 -19.02
CA PRO A 160 -4.98 -30.14 -19.30
C PRO A 160 -5.68 -31.40 -19.81
N ALA A 161 -5.05 -32.14 -20.74
CA ALA A 161 -5.62 -33.36 -21.31
C ALA A 161 -5.80 -34.47 -20.25
N LYS A 162 -4.78 -34.72 -19.43
CA LYS A 162 -4.83 -35.75 -18.39
C LYS A 162 -5.76 -35.38 -17.24
N ALA A 163 -5.81 -34.10 -16.88
CA ALA A 163 -6.77 -33.60 -15.89
C ALA A 163 -8.21 -33.82 -16.37
N GLN A 164 -8.47 -33.55 -17.65
CA GLN A 164 -9.77 -33.84 -18.26
C GLN A 164 -10.07 -35.34 -18.25
N ASP A 165 -9.10 -36.19 -18.61
CA ASP A 165 -9.30 -37.65 -18.61
C ASP A 165 -9.69 -38.19 -17.21
N ILE A 166 -9.17 -37.61 -16.12
CA ILE A 166 -9.57 -37.96 -14.73
C ILE A 166 -11.04 -37.58 -14.48
N ILE A 167 -11.44 -36.37 -14.88
CA ILE A 167 -12.80 -35.87 -14.69
C ILE A 167 -13.79 -36.73 -15.50
N ASP A 168 -13.48 -36.98 -16.76
CA ASP A 168 -14.31 -37.79 -17.65
C ASP A 168 -14.47 -39.21 -17.09
N TYR A 169 -13.37 -39.81 -16.60
CA TYR A 169 -13.42 -41.13 -15.98
C TYR A 169 -14.35 -41.18 -14.77
N ARG A 170 -14.25 -40.21 -13.84
CA ARG A 170 -15.10 -40.22 -12.62
C ARG A 170 -16.56 -39.89 -12.91
N GLU A 171 -16.84 -39.15 -13.98
CA GLU A 171 -18.20 -38.88 -14.45
C GLU A 171 -18.84 -40.12 -15.12
N GLU A 172 -18.06 -40.90 -15.86
CA GLU A 172 -18.54 -42.09 -16.57
C GLU A 172 -18.59 -43.35 -15.70
N ASN A 173 -17.59 -43.56 -14.85
CA ASN A 173 -17.38 -44.79 -14.08
C ASN A 173 -17.72 -44.63 -12.59
N GLY A 174 -17.95 -43.40 -12.13
CA GLY A 174 -18.16 -43.06 -10.72
C GLY A 174 -16.86 -42.64 -10.02
N PRO A 175 -16.94 -42.23 -8.75
CA PRO A 175 -15.77 -41.79 -8.00
C PRO A 175 -14.75 -42.92 -7.87
N PHE A 176 -13.47 -42.56 -7.83
CA PHE A 176 -12.39 -43.50 -7.55
C PHE A 176 -12.56 -44.03 -6.11
N GLU A 177 -12.46 -45.34 -5.90
CA GLU A 177 -12.41 -45.93 -4.55
C GLU A 177 -10.97 -46.10 -4.07
N THR A 178 -10.03 -46.23 -5.02
CA THR A 178 -8.62 -46.42 -4.75
C THR A 178 -7.76 -45.58 -5.71
N VAL A 179 -6.55 -45.21 -5.27
CA VAL A 179 -5.58 -44.53 -6.13
C VAL A 179 -5.17 -45.39 -7.33
N ASP A 180 -5.26 -46.72 -7.22
CA ASP A 180 -4.85 -47.64 -8.28
C ASP A 180 -5.78 -47.66 -9.49
N GLU A 181 -7.04 -47.25 -9.32
CA GLU A 181 -7.99 -47.07 -10.41
C GLU A 181 -7.58 -45.96 -11.38
N LEU A 182 -6.66 -45.06 -11.00
CA LEU A 182 -6.07 -44.12 -11.96
C LEU A 182 -5.35 -44.85 -13.11
N ASN A 183 -4.91 -46.10 -12.95
CA ASN A 183 -4.33 -46.87 -14.05
C ASN A 183 -5.33 -47.22 -15.15
N GLU A 184 -6.64 -47.11 -14.88
CA GLU A 184 -7.70 -47.32 -15.87
C GLU A 184 -7.92 -46.06 -16.74
N VAL A 185 -7.41 -44.91 -16.29
CA VAL A 185 -7.45 -43.64 -17.03
C VAL A 185 -6.36 -43.63 -18.12
N SER A 186 -6.74 -43.23 -19.33
CA SER A 186 -5.82 -43.11 -20.46
C SER A 186 -4.63 -42.19 -20.12
N GLY A 187 -3.40 -42.69 -20.33
CA GLY A 187 -2.18 -41.90 -20.10
C GLY A 187 -1.64 -41.91 -18.65
N PHE A 188 -2.27 -42.67 -17.76
CA PHE A 188 -1.80 -42.94 -16.39
C PHE A 188 -1.26 -44.37 -16.32
N GLY A 189 0.06 -44.51 -16.44
CA GLY A 189 0.73 -45.80 -16.17
C GLY A 189 1.17 -45.92 -14.72
N GLU A 190 1.52 -47.14 -14.29
CA GLU A 190 1.94 -47.46 -12.91
C GLU A 190 2.95 -46.46 -12.33
N LYS A 191 3.97 -46.07 -13.12
CA LYS A 191 5.01 -45.10 -12.70
C LYS A 191 4.51 -43.68 -12.49
N THR A 192 3.43 -43.30 -13.16
CA THR A 192 2.79 -41.98 -13.00
C THR A 192 1.95 -42.01 -11.75
N VAL A 193 1.12 -43.03 -11.58
CA VAL A 193 0.30 -43.22 -10.38
C VAL A 193 1.18 -43.30 -9.13
N GLU A 194 2.29 -44.03 -9.18
CA GLU A 194 3.24 -44.13 -8.06
C GLU A 194 3.77 -42.76 -7.60
N LYS A 195 4.06 -41.84 -8.53
CA LYS A 195 4.51 -40.49 -8.20
C LYS A 195 3.40 -39.59 -7.67
N LEU A 196 2.16 -39.86 -8.06
CA LEU A 196 1.01 -39.06 -7.64
C LEU A 196 0.50 -39.47 -6.26
N ARG A 197 0.73 -40.71 -5.83
CA ARG A 197 0.30 -41.25 -4.52
C ARG A 197 0.71 -40.38 -3.33
N GLU A 198 1.83 -39.67 -3.42
CA GLU A 198 2.30 -38.77 -2.36
C GLU A 198 1.58 -37.42 -2.37
N SER A 199 0.88 -37.06 -3.46
CA SER A 199 0.23 -35.76 -3.67
C SER A 199 -1.29 -35.83 -3.85
N ILE A 200 -1.92 -37.00 -3.74
CA ILE A 200 -3.37 -37.18 -3.96
C ILE A 200 -4.07 -38.00 -2.89
N LYS A 201 -5.35 -37.72 -2.67
CA LYS A 201 -6.26 -38.48 -1.81
C LYS A 201 -7.56 -38.82 -2.57
N ILE A 202 -8.36 -39.70 -1.98
CA ILE A 202 -9.63 -40.23 -2.50
C ILE A 202 -10.79 -39.77 -1.63
#